data_AF-A0AAU1LSX6-F1
#
_entry.id   AF-A0AAU1LSX6-F1
#
_cell.length_a   1.000
_cell.length_b   1.000
_cell.length_c   1.000
_cell.angle_alpha   90.00
_cell.angle_beta   90.00
_cell.angle_gamma   90.00
#
_symmetry.space_group_name_H-M   'P 1'
#
loop_
_entity.id
_entity.type
_entity.pdbx_description
1 polymer ?
#
loop_
_entity_poly.entity_id
_entity_poly.type
_entity_poly.pdbx_seq_one_letter_code
_entity_poly.pdbx_strand_id
1 'polypeptide(L)'
;MRRLALRTGVRWKISIAIAAVGALIALALSLVVHNAARVSMLENAREVQLERLLFAQRLYEATNTTKPSPKFGAKVNDPSLPASLRKQIRDNRRATHVDEYGNGAPDVWAAVPLANGDVLSLHTRFADRSATIMGDLDRALIIGSVSVVFGGCALGVLIGGQLSRRLRKAAAAAGKVAQGNTEVRVREAVGGVVRDETDELARAVDALTDALNERIEAERRVTADIAHELRTPVTGLLTAAELLPPGRPTELVRDRAQAMRTLVEDVLEVARLDSASERAELQELQLGEFVSRRVRVLDPEIPVRVVHESWVSTDPRRLERILGNLLGNAAKHGAGPVEVTVEGRVVRVRDHGPGFPEALLREGPSRFRTGSSDRSGRGHGLGLTIAAGQARVLGARLTFRNAGPLGAADSGGTGGAIAVLWLPEHAPTNTGSFPVLRQTGTG
;
A
#
# COMPACT_ATOMS: atom_id res chain seq x y z
N MET A 1 15.63 -6.93 -26.99
CA MET A 1 15.27 -7.98 -26.00
C MET A 1 14.44 -7.36 -24.86
N ARG A 2 13.11 -7.51 -24.89
CA ARG A 2 12.20 -7.04 -23.84
C ARG A 2 12.27 -8.00 -22.66
N ARG A 3 12.79 -7.58 -21.51
CA ARG A 3 12.67 -8.32 -20.25
C ARG A 3 11.18 -8.41 -19.90
N LEU A 4 10.59 -9.60 -19.96
CA LEU A 4 9.31 -9.88 -19.31
C LEU A 4 9.51 -9.73 -17.80
N ALA A 5 9.30 -8.53 -17.29
CA ALA A 5 9.14 -8.30 -15.87
C ALA A 5 7.77 -8.85 -15.47
N LEU A 6 7.72 -10.16 -15.21
CA LEU A 6 6.62 -10.80 -14.50
C LEU A 6 6.32 -9.96 -13.25
N ARG A 7 5.14 -9.31 -13.22
CA ARG A 7 4.61 -8.61 -12.03
C ARG A 7 4.16 -9.65 -11.00
N THR A 8 5.07 -10.52 -10.60
CA THR A 8 4.83 -11.53 -9.59
C THR A 8 5.14 -10.93 -8.23
N GLY A 9 4.19 -11.04 -7.29
CA GLY A 9 4.35 -10.52 -5.93
C GLY A 9 5.57 -11.10 -5.21
N VAL A 10 6.01 -10.44 -4.13
CA VAL A 10 7.22 -10.80 -3.35
C VAL A 10 7.32 -12.31 -3.05
N ARG A 11 6.18 -12.98 -2.80
CA ARG A 11 6.07 -14.43 -2.60
C ARG A 11 6.73 -15.25 -3.71
N TRP A 12 6.39 -14.94 -4.95
CA TRP A 12 6.86 -15.67 -6.13
C TRP A 12 8.32 -15.36 -6.41
N LYS A 13 8.77 -14.12 -6.17
CA LYS A 13 10.19 -13.75 -6.34
C LYS A 13 11.10 -14.51 -5.37
N ILE A 14 10.71 -14.59 -4.09
CA ILE A 14 11.46 -15.36 -3.08
C ILE A 14 11.47 -16.85 -3.43
N SER A 15 10.31 -17.40 -3.83
CA SER A 15 10.20 -18.81 -4.20
C SER A 15 11.04 -19.18 -5.42
N ILE A 16 11.02 -18.35 -6.46
CA ILE A 16 11.84 -18.53 -7.66
C ILE A 16 13.33 -18.46 -7.31
N ALA A 17 13.73 -17.50 -6.47
CA ALA A 17 15.13 -17.37 -6.05
C ALA A 17 15.62 -18.60 -5.28
N ILE A 18 14.85 -19.06 -4.29
CA ILE A 18 15.17 -20.26 -3.50
C ILE A 18 15.20 -21.50 -4.40
N ALA A 19 14.21 -21.66 -5.28
CA ALA A 19 14.16 -22.80 -6.20
C ALA A 19 15.34 -22.79 -7.19
N ALA A 20 15.72 -21.62 -7.72
CA ALA A 20 16.86 -21.49 -8.63
C ALA A 20 18.18 -21.83 -7.95
N VAL A 21 18.42 -21.32 -6.74
CA VAL A 21 19.63 -21.64 -5.96
C VAL A 21 19.65 -23.12 -5.59
N GLY A 22 18.51 -23.67 -5.11
CA GLY A 22 18.39 -25.09 -4.78
C GLY A 22 18.64 -26.00 -5.98
N ALA A 23 18.11 -25.64 -7.16
CA ALA A 23 18.34 -26.38 -8.40
C ALA A 23 19.81 -26.34 -8.83
N LEU A 24 20.47 -25.18 -8.74
CA LEU A 24 21.89 -25.05 -9.06
C LEU A 24 22.77 -25.89 -8.14
N ILE A 25 22.52 -25.87 -6.84
CA ILE A 25 23.25 -26.68 -5.85
C ILE A 25 23.01 -28.17 -6.12
N ALA A 26 21.76 -28.57 -6.36
CA ALA A 26 21.42 -29.97 -6.62
C ALA A 26 22.06 -30.50 -7.91
N LEU A 27 22.08 -29.69 -8.97
CA LEU A 27 22.76 -30.03 -10.23
C LEU A 27 24.27 -30.13 -10.05
N ALA A 28 24.89 -29.17 -9.36
CA ALA A 28 26.33 -29.19 -9.09
C ALA A 28 26.72 -30.42 -8.26
N LEU A 29 25.98 -30.71 -7.18
CA LEU A 29 26.24 -31.86 -6.33
C LEU A 29 26.03 -33.17 -7.10
N SER A 30 24.97 -33.28 -7.90
CA SER A 30 24.70 -34.47 -8.72
C SER A 30 25.83 -34.71 -9.72
N LEU A 31 26.34 -33.67 -10.38
CA LEU A 31 27.47 -33.78 -11.31
C LEU A 31 28.75 -34.26 -10.60
N VAL A 32 29.04 -33.70 -9.41
CA VAL A 32 30.21 -34.08 -8.62
C VAL A 32 30.11 -35.53 -8.14
N VAL A 33 28.95 -35.93 -7.59
CA VAL A 33 28.73 -37.29 -7.08
C VAL A 33 28.78 -38.30 -8.23
N HIS A 34 28.12 -38.02 -9.35
CA HIS A 34 28.15 -38.89 -10.53
C HIS A 34 29.58 -39.07 -11.06
N ASN A 35 30.33 -37.98 -11.19
CA ASN A 35 31.72 -38.04 -11.68
C ASN A 35 32.64 -38.77 -10.70
N ALA A 36 32.52 -38.51 -9.39
CA ALA A 36 33.31 -39.18 -8.36
C ALA A 36 33.01 -40.69 -8.31
N ALA A 37 31.73 -41.07 -8.39
CA ALA A 37 31.31 -42.46 -8.42
C ALA A 37 31.84 -43.18 -9.67
N ARG A 38 31.80 -42.51 -10.84
CA ARG A 38 32.36 -43.02 -12.09
C ARG A 38 33.87 -43.27 -11.99
N VAL A 39 34.64 -42.31 -11.46
CA VAL A 39 36.09 -42.44 -11.28
C VAL A 39 36.41 -43.59 -10.32
N SER A 40 35.77 -43.62 -9.15
CA SER A 40 35.98 -44.67 -8.15
C SER A 40 35.65 -46.07 -8.70
N MET A 41 34.58 -46.18 -9.49
CA MET A 41 34.19 -47.41 -10.14
C MET A 41 35.24 -47.91 -11.14
N LEU A 42 35.82 -47.03 -11.95
CA LEU A 42 36.88 -47.37 -12.91
C LEU A 42 38.17 -47.80 -12.21
N GLU A 43 38.55 -47.11 -11.13
CA GLU A 43 39.72 -47.47 -10.32
C GLU A 43 39.56 -48.84 -9.67
N ASN A 44 38.42 -49.09 -9.01
CA ASN A 44 38.11 -50.38 -8.40
C ASN A 44 38.13 -51.52 -9.44
N ALA A 45 37.58 -51.29 -10.64
CA ALA A 45 37.59 -52.29 -11.69
C ALA A 45 39.01 -52.61 -12.19
N ARG A 46 39.88 -51.59 -12.31
CA ARG A 46 41.30 -51.79 -12.66
C ARG A 46 42.05 -52.59 -11.59
N GLU A 47 41.83 -52.26 -10.32
CA GLU A 47 42.50 -52.92 -9.20
C GLU A 47 42.10 -54.39 -9.10
N VAL A 48 40.80 -54.70 -9.12
CA VAL A 48 40.28 -56.08 -9.10
C VAL A 48 40.81 -56.88 -10.30
N GLN A 49 40.87 -56.27 -11.49
CA GLN A 49 41.37 -56.95 -12.68
C GLN A 49 42.88 -57.24 -12.60
N LEU A 50 43.66 -56.29 -12.08
CA LEU A 50 45.09 -56.47 -11.84
C LEU A 50 45.37 -57.57 -10.83
N GLU A 51 44.66 -57.58 -9.70
CA GLU A 51 44.83 -58.62 -8.69
C GLU A 51 44.55 -60.02 -9.24
N ARG A 52 43.46 -60.17 -10.01
CA ARG A 52 43.11 -61.42 -10.69
C ARG A 52 44.20 -61.88 -11.65
N LEU A 53 44.74 -60.96 -12.46
CA LEU A 53 45.81 -61.26 -13.40
C LEU A 53 47.11 -61.65 -12.68
N LEU A 54 47.49 -60.93 -11.61
CA LEU A 54 48.67 -61.26 -10.83
C LEU A 54 48.55 -62.62 -10.15
N PHE A 55 47.36 -62.97 -9.67
CA PHE A 55 47.11 -64.31 -9.13
C PHE A 55 47.20 -65.38 -10.23
N ALA A 56 46.66 -65.11 -11.42
CA ALA A 56 46.79 -66.00 -12.57
C ALA A 56 48.25 -66.19 -13.00
N GLN A 57 49.06 -65.12 -12.99
CA GLN A 57 50.50 -65.17 -13.28
C GLN A 57 51.22 -66.08 -12.28
N ARG A 58 51.02 -65.88 -10.97
CA ARG A 58 51.68 -66.69 -9.94
C ARG A 58 51.36 -68.17 -10.09
N LEU A 59 50.12 -68.52 -10.42
CA LEU A 59 49.74 -69.91 -10.67
C LEU A 59 50.36 -70.47 -11.95
N TYR A 60 50.45 -69.66 -13.02
CA TYR A 60 51.09 -70.06 -14.27
C TYR A 60 52.58 -70.35 -14.05
N GLU A 61 53.29 -69.49 -13.34
CA GLU A 61 54.73 -69.65 -13.02
C GLU A 61 54.99 -70.80 -12.03
N ALA A 62 54.07 -71.07 -11.10
CA ALA A 62 54.21 -72.17 -10.13
C ALA A 62 53.97 -73.57 -10.74
N THR A 63 53.36 -73.67 -11.93
CA THR A 63 52.99 -74.96 -12.52
C THR A 63 54.14 -75.52 -13.35
N ASN A 64 54.88 -76.49 -12.80
CA ASN A 64 56.09 -77.09 -13.38
C ASN A 64 55.81 -78.13 -14.50
N THR A 65 54.89 -77.82 -15.41
CA THR A 65 54.48 -78.70 -16.53
C THR A 65 54.88 -78.09 -17.86
N THR A 66 55.21 -78.92 -18.86
CA THR A 66 55.68 -78.52 -20.20
C THR A 66 54.67 -77.70 -21.02
N LYS A 67 53.40 -77.62 -20.59
CA LYS A 67 52.37 -76.71 -21.13
C LYS A 67 51.40 -76.26 -20.01
N PRO A 68 51.73 -75.22 -19.23
CA PRO A 68 50.83 -74.69 -18.21
C PRO A 68 49.60 -74.08 -18.89
N SER A 69 48.40 -74.40 -18.38
CA SER A 69 47.15 -73.80 -18.88
C SER A 69 46.83 -72.55 -18.08
N PRO A 70 46.64 -71.38 -18.72
CA PRO A 70 46.32 -70.15 -17.99
C PRO A 70 44.94 -70.28 -17.31
N LYS A 71 44.86 -69.84 -16.05
CA LYS A 71 43.62 -69.88 -15.23
C LYS A 71 42.90 -68.53 -15.29
N PHE A 72 41.64 -68.53 -14.84
CA PHE A 72 40.78 -67.33 -14.79
C PHE A 72 40.45 -66.70 -16.15
N GLY A 73 40.56 -67.47 -17.24
CA GLY A 73 40.34 -66.95 -18.60
C GLY A 73 41.47 -66.07 -19.12
N ALA A 74 42.63 -66.07 -18.45
CA ALA A 74 43.82 -65.40 -18.95
C ALA A 74 44.32 -66.09 -20.24
N LYS A 75 44.96 -65.32 -21.12
CA LYS A 75 45.48 -65.79 -22.40
C LYS A 75 46.93 -65.36 -22.56
N VAL A 76 47.74 -66.29 -23.07
CA VAL A 76 49.15 -66.07 -23.41
C VAL A 76 49.22 -65.54 -24.84
N ASN A 77 49.92 -64.42 -25.04
CA ASN A 77 50.09 -63.74 -26.32
C ASN A 77 48.76 -63.48 -27.05
N ASP A 78 47.79 -62.90 -26.35
CA ASP A 78 46.47 -62.63 -26.91
C ASP A 78 46.56 -61.66 -28.12
N PRO A 79 46.15 -62.08 -29.33
CA PRO A 79 46.16 -61.23 -30.51
C PRO A 79 45.19 -60.04 -30.41
N SER A 80 44.16 -60.15 -29.57
CA SER A 80 43.16 -59.10 -29.32
C SER A 80 43.61 -58.03 -28.30
N LEU A 81 44.84 -58.11 -27.80
CA LEU A 81 45.39 -57.13 -26.88
C LEU A 81 45.41 -55.70 -27.49
N PRO A 82 44.86 -54.68 -26.80
CA PRO A 82 44.89 -53.30 -27.27
C PRO A 82 46.30 -52.79 -27.59
N ALA A 83 46.43 -51.98 -28.65
CA ALA A 83 47.71 -51.46 -29.11
C ALA A 83 48.42 -50.58 -28.06
N SER A 84 47.63 -49.87 -27.24
CA SER A 84 48.08 -49.08 -26.08
C SER A 84 48.79 -49.95 -25.03
N LEU A 85 48.21 -51.09 -24.66
CA LEU A 85 48.80 -52.06 -23.74
C LEU A 85 50.04 -52.72 -24.32
N ARG A 86 49.98 -53.14 -25.59
CA ARG A 86 51.12 -53.77 -26.27
C ARG A 86 52.35 -52.87 -26.29
N LYS A 87 52.17 -51.54 -26.36
CA LYS A 87 53.28 -50.57 -26.25
C LYS A 87 53.84 -50.51 -24.83
N GLN A 88 53.00 -50.45 -23.81
CA GLN A 88 53.44 -50.31 -22.41
C GLN A 88 54.11 -51.57 -21.85
N ILE A 89 53.74 -52.75 -22.32
CA ILE A 89 54.33 -54.03 -21.88
C ILE A 89 55.73 -54.24 -22.45
N ARG A 90 56.02 -53.69 -23.65
CA ARG A 90 57.37 -53.74 -24.25
C ARG A 90 58.43 -53.07 -23.38
N ASP A 91 58.02 -52.15 -22.52
CA ASP A 91 58.90 -51.51 -21.53
C ASP A 91 59.06 -52.34 -20.24
N ASN A 92 58.66 -53.62 -20.26
CA ASN A 92 58.65 -54.58 -19.16
C ASN A 92 57.82 -54.13 -17.94
N ARG A 93 56.74 -53.38 -18.18
CA ARG A 93 55.85 -52.85 -17.14
C ARG A 93 54.49 -53.54 -17.19
N ARG A 94 53.91 -53.75 -16.00
CA ARG A 94 52.51 -54.15 -15.85
C ARG A 94 51.62 -53.00 -16.28
N ALA A 95 50.54 -53.28 -17.00
CA ALA A 95 49.68 -52.24 -17.52
C ALA A 95 48.20 -52.65 -17.51
N THR A 96 47.34 -51.65 -17.32
CA THR A 96 45.88 -51.77 -17.50
C THR A 96 45.39 -50.80 -18.55
N HIS A 97 44.33 -51.19 -19.24
CA HIS A 97 43.62 -50.34 -20.16
C HIS A 97 42.14 -50.56 -19.95
N VAL A 98 41.38 -49.47 -19.98
CA VAL A 98 39.92 -49.53 -19.90
C VAL A 98 39.39 -48.96 -21.19
N ASP A 99 38.56 -49.75 -21.85
CA ASP A 99 37.80 -49.31 -23.01
C ASP A 99 36.35 -49.05 -22.59
N GLU A 100 35.79 -47.93 -23.05
CA GLU A 100 34.42 -47.52 -22.76
C GLU A 100 33.58 -47.64 -24.03
N TYR A 101 33.34 -48.87 -24.50
CA TYR A 101 32.43 -49.08 -25.63
C TYR A 101 30.96 -48.83 -25.22
N GLY A 102 30.40 -47.72 -25.70
CA GLY A 102 29.01 -47.50 -26.14
C GLY A 102 27.82 -47.74 -25.18
N ASN A 103 27.94 -48.57 -24.14
CA ASN A 103 26.85 -48.99 -23.25
C ASN A 103 27.18 -48.78 -21.76
N GLY A 104 28.18 -47.95 -21.43
CA GLY A 104 28.49 -47.54 -20.05
C GLY A 104 29.15 -48.60 -19.16
N ALA A 105 29.36 -49.82 -19.66
CA ALA A 105 30.08 -50.88 -18.98
C ALA A 105 31.59 -50.75 -19.22
N PRO A 106 32.43 -50.57 -18.18
CA PRO A 106 33.86 -50.52 -18.38
C PRO A 106 34.40 -51.90 -18.80
N ASP A 107 35.11 -51.90 -19.92
CA ASP A 107 35.78 -53.08 -20.44
C ASP A 107 37.26 -53.03 -20.04
N VAL A 108 37.66 -53.86 -19.08
CA VAL A 108 38.97 -53.72 -18.43
C VAL A 108 39.91 -54.81 -18.90
N TRP A 109 41.01 -54.36 -19.49
CA TRP A 109 42.15 -55.17 -19.89
C TRP A 109 43.30 -54.99 -18.89
N ALA A 110 43.90 -56.10 -18.49
CA ALA A 110 45.15 -56.10 -17.74
C ALA A 110 46.15 -57.01 -18.44
N ALA A 111 47.43 -56.65 -18.43
CA ALA A 111 48.47 -57.48 -19.00
C ALA A 111 49.82 -57.33 -18.28
N VAL A 112 50.55 -58.44 -18.20
CA VAL A 112 51.83 -58.55 -17.48
C VAL A 112 52.81 -59.42 -18.30
N PRO A 113 54.09 -59.00 -18.43
CA PRO A 113 55.12 -59.84 -19.05
C PRO A 113 55.50 -61.01 -18.14
N LEU A 114 55.75 -62.17 -18.75
CA LEU A 114 56.24 -63.38 -18.12
C LEU A 114 57.78 -63.47 -18.24
N ALA A 115 58.41 -64.25 -17.37
CA ALA A 115 59.87 -64.43 -17.36
C ALA A 115 60.43 -65.03 -18.68
N ASN A 116 59.60 -65.73 -19.45
CA ASN A 116 59.96 -66.33 -20.74
C ASN A 116 59.78 -65.38 -21.95
N GLY A 117 59.40 -64.12 -21.71
CA GLY A 117 59.15 -63.12 -22.75
C GLY A 117 57.74 -63.13 -23.33
N ASP A 118 56.88 -64.07 -22.94
CA ASP A 118 55.47 -64.07 -23.32
C ASP A 118 54.66 -63.05 -22.51
N VAL A 119 53.50 -62.67 -23.02
CA VAL A 119 52.58 -61.74 -22.33
C VAL A 119 51.35 -62.48 -21.86
N LEU A 120 51.08 -62.42 -20.55
CA LEU A 120 49.81 -62.89 -19.99
C LEU A 120 48.83 -61.72 -19.94
N SER A 121 47.64 -61.92 -20.48
CA SER A 121 46.58 -60.89 -20.51
C SER A 121 45.26 -61.45 -19.98
N LEU A 122 44.46 -60.57 -19.40
CA LEU A 122 43.14 -60.87 -18.88
C LEU A 122 42.16 -59.77 -19.29
N HIS A 123 41.00 -60.19 -19.80
CA HIS A 123 39.93 -59.33 -20.28
C HIS A 123 38.64 -59.67 -19.54
N THR A 124 38.03 -58.65 -18.91
CA THR A 124 36.73 -58.82 -18.24
C THR A 124 35.86 -57.60 -18.53
N ARG A 125 34.63 -57.86 -18.98
CA ARG A 125 33.60 -56.84 -19.12
C ARG A 125 32.80 -56.73 -17.82
N PHE A 126 32.82 -55.56 -17.18
CA PHE A 126 32.02 -55.30 -15.99
C PHE A 126 30.65 -54.72 -16.40
N ALA A 127 29.84 -55.47 -17.16
CA ALA A 127 28.56 -54.95 -17.66
C ALA A 127 27.44 -54.99 -16.60
N ASP A 128 27.20 -56.16 -16.01
CA ASP A 128 25.91 -56.40 -15.36
C ASP A 128 25.78 -55.75 -13.98
N ARG A 129 26.85 -55.76 -13.19
CA ARG A 129 26.84 -55.26 -11.81
C ARG A 129 27.09 -53.75 -11.70
N SER A 130 27.57 -53.17 -12.78
CA SER A 130 28.17 -51.84 -12.83
C SER A 130 27.22 -50.84 -13.46
N ALA A 131 26.50 -51.24 -14.51
CA ALA A 131 25.42 -50.45 -15.11
C ALA A 131 24.22 -50.28 -14.17
N THR A 132 23.92 -51.31 -13.37
CA THR A 132 22.82 -51.28 -12.38
C THR A 132 23.10 -50.32 -11.23
N ILE A 133 24.31 -50.34 -10.65
CA ILE A 133 24.69 -49.43 -9.55
C ILE A 133 24.68 -47.95 -10.00
N MET A 134 25.19 -47.65 -11.20
CA MET A 134 25.16 -46.27 -11.73
C MET A 134 23.73 -45.80 -12.01
N GLY A 135 22.87 -46.67 -12.55
CA GLY A 135 21.46 -46.34 -12.78
C GLY A 135 20.69 -46.05 -11.48
N ASP A 136 20.93 -46.81 -10.42
CA ASP A 136 20.32 -46.56 -9.11
C ASP A 136 20.82 -45.25 -8.48
N LEU A 137 22.12 -44.95 -8.63
CA LEU A 137 22.70 -43.69 -8.18
C LEU A 137 22.09 -42.49 -8.92
N ASP A 138 21.98 -42.55 -10.24
CA ASP A 138 21.39 -41.50 -11.06
C ASP A 138 19.92 -41.27 -10.70
N ARG A 139 19.16 -42.35 -10.48
CA ARG A 139 17.77 -42.27 -10.05
C ARG A 139 17.64 -41.62 -8.67
N ALA A 140 18.50 -41.98 -7.73
CA ALA A 140 18.55 -41.36 -6.40
C ALA A 140 18.90 -39.86 -6.48
N LEU A 141 19.87 -39.48 -7.32
CA LEU A 141 20.27 -38.08 -7.55
C LEU A 141 19.14 -37.26 -8.17
N ILE A 142 18.41 -37.81 -9.15
CA ILE A 142 17.26 -37.14 -9.77
C ILE A 142 16.14 -36.94 -8.74
N ILE A 143 15.76 -37.99 -8.01
CA ILE A 143 14.69 -37.91 -7.00
C ILE A 143 15.07 -36.92 -5.89
N GLY A 144 16.32 -36.95 -5.41
CA GLY A 144 16.83 -36.01 -4.43
C GLY A 144 16.79 -34.56 -4.93
N SER A 145 17.27 -34.33 -6.15
CA SER A 145 17.28 -33.00 -6.78
C SER A 145 15.88 -32.42 -6.96
N VAL A 146 14.94 -33.23 -7.46
CA VAL A 146 13.54 -32.85 -7.59
C VAL A 146 12.94 -32.51 -6.22
N SER A 147 13.20 -33.34 -5.21
CA SER A 147 12.69 -33.13 -3.85
C SER A 147 13.19 -31.82 -3.24
N VAL A 148 14.47 -31.46 -3.43
CA VAL A 148 15.06 -30.20 -2.96
C VAL A 148 14.41 -29.00 -3.63
N VAL A 149 14.19 -29.05 -4.94
CA VAL A 149 13.54 -27.95 -5.69
C VAL A 149 12.09 -27.76 -5.24
N PHE A 150 11.32 -28.84 -5.13
CA PHE A 150 9.93 -28.77 -4.66
C PHE A 150 9.83 -28.31 -3.20
N GLY A 151 10.68 -28.84 -2.31
CA GLY A 151 10.73 -28.44 -0.91
C GLY A 151 11.11 -26.97 -0.74
N GLY A 152 12.13 -26.51 -1.46
CA GLY A 152 12.55 -25.10 -1.47
C GLY A 152 11.47 -24.16 -2.00
N CYS A 153 10.76 -24.56 -3.06
CA CYS A 153 9.64 -23.79 -3.60
C CYS A 153 8.49 -23.69 -2.59
N ALA A 154 8.09 -24.81 -1.97
CA ALA A 154 7.04 -24.83 -0.95
C ALA A 154 7.40 -23.92 0.23
N LEU A 155 8.63 -24.02 0.74
CA LEU A 155 9.12 -23.18 1.83
C LEU A 155 9.15 -21.69 1.46
N GLY A 156 9.59 -21.36 0.23
CA GLY A 156 9.57 -20.00 -0.29
C GLY A 156 8.17 -19.40 -0.39
N VAL A 157 7.17 -20.20 -0.82
CA VAL A 157 5.77 -19.75 -0.93
C VAL A 157 5.15 -19.50 0.46
N LEU A 158 5.52 -20.32 1.44
CA LEU A 158 5.09 -20.19 2.84
C LEU A 158 5.69 -18.93 3.48
N ILE A 159 7.02 -18.80 3.49
CA ILE A 159 7.73 -17.66 4.11
C ILE A 159 7.33 -16.35 3.41
N GLY A 160 7.40 -16.31 2.08
CA GLY A 160 7.00 -15.14 1.32
C GLY A 160 5.53 -14.78 1.55
N GLY A 161 4.66 -15.79 1.71
CA GLY A 161 3.24 -15.61 1.99
C GLY A 161 2.96 -14.96 3.33
N GLN A 162 3.64 -15.42 4.38
CA GLN A 162 3.52 -14.85 5.72
C GLN A 162 3.96 -13.39 5.74
N LEU A 163 5.14 -13.08 5.18
CA LEU A 163 5.66 -11.71 5.10
C LEU A 163 4.74 -10.79 4.29
N SER A 164 4.31 -11.25 3.12
CA SER A 164 3.42 -10.47 2.24
C SER A 164 2.05 -10.20 2.87
N ARG A 165 1.52 -11.13 3.66
CA ARG A 165 0.26 -10.95 4.39
C ARG A 165 0.42 -9.88 5.48
N ARG A 166 1.52 -9.90 6.23
CA ARG A 166 1.83 -8.88 7.25
C ARG A 166 1.96 -7.49 6.65
N LEU A 167 2.74 -7.35 5.58
CA LEU A 167 2.90 -6.07 4.86
C LEU A 167 1.57 -5.52 4.32
N ARG A 168 0.69 -6.38 3.79
CA ARG A 168 -0.65 -5.93 3.36
C ARG A 168 -1.50 -5.43 4.52
N LYS A 169 -1.44 -6.07 5.69
CA LYS A 169 -2.15 -5.60 6.87
C LYS A 169 -1.61 -4.26 7.36
N ALA A 170 -0.28 -4.11 7.40
CA ALA A 170 0.37 -2.84 7.74
C ALA A 170 -0.06 -1.73 6.79
N ALA A 171 -0.01 -1.97 5.48
CA ALA A 171 -0.43 -1.01 4.46
C ALA A 171 -1.92 -0.66 4.56
N ALA A 172 -2.79 -1.62 4.85
CA ALA A 172 -4.21 -1.37 5.05
C ALA A 172 -4.47 -0.52 6.31
N ALA A 173 -3.75 -0.78 7.41
CA ALA A 173 -3.85 0.01 8.64
C ALA A 173 -3.34 1.44 8.43
N ALA A 174 -2.16 1.60 7.81
CA ALA A 174 -1.62 2.91 7.43
C ALA A 174 -2.57 3.68 6.48
N GLY A 175 -3.24 2.97 5.56
CA GLY A 175 -4.27 3.56 4.70
C GLY A 175 -5.47 4.09 5.47
N LYS A 176 -5.89 3.42 6.56
CA LYS A 176 -6.96 3.92 7.44
C LYS A 176 -6.52 5.16 8.23
N VAL A 177 -5.28 5.17 8.73
CA VAL A 177 -4.68 6.35 9.37
C VAL A 177 -4.65 7.54 8.42
N ALA A 178 -4.20 7.32 7.18
CA ALA A 178 -4.18 8.36 6.14
C ALA A 178 -5.58 8.89 5.77
N GLN A 179 -6.63 8.11 6.02
CA GLN A 179 -8.03 8.52 5.85
C GLN A 179 -8.61 9.24 7.07
N GLY A 180 -7.79 9.54 8.09
CA GLY A 180 -8.18 10.27 9.30
C GLY A 180 -8.59 9.39 10.47
N ASN A 181 -8.51 8.06 10.36
CA ASN A 181 -8.78 7.16 11.48
C ASN A 181 -7.50 6.89 12.28
N THR A 182 -7.20 7.78 13.23
CA THR A 182 -5.99 7.76 14.05
C THR A 182 -6.04 6.79 15.24
N GLU A 183 -7.20 6.17 15.50
CA GLU A 183 -7.34 5.14 16.55
C GLU A 183 -6.72 3.80 16.12
N VAL A 184 -6.52 3.60 14.81
CA VAL A 184 -5.95 2.36 14.27
C VAL A 184 -4.45 2.32 14.50
N ARG A 185 -3.99 1.40 15.35
CA ARG A 185 -2.56 1.11 15.53
C ARG A 185 -2.08 0.08 14.52
N VAL A 186 -1.08 0.45 13.73
CA VAL A 186 -0.52 -0.41 12.67
C VAL A 186 0.13 -1.65 13.28
N ARG A 187 0.79 -1.49 14.43
CA ARG A 187 1.46 -2.60 15.13
C ARG A 187 0.52 -3.72 15.56
N GLU A 188 -0.67 -3.38 16.07
CA GLU A 188 -1.68 -4.36 16.47
C GLU A 188 -2.21 -5.14 15.26
N ALA A 189 -2.40 -4.46 14.13
CA ALA A 189 -2.86 -5.10 12.89
C ALA A 189 -1.86 -6.12 12.32
N VAL A 190 -0.55 -5.88 12.51
CA VAL A 190 0.53 -6.77 12.04
C VAL A 190 0.72 -7.99 12.98
N GLY A 191 0.19 -7.91 14.20
CA GLY A 191 0.13 -9.02 15.16
C GLY A 191 1.28 -9.05 16.17
N GLY A 192 1.97 -7.92 16.41
CA GLY A 192 2.73 -7.52 17.61
C GLY A 192 3.76 -8.46 18.28
N VAL A 193 3.89 -9.72 17.88
CA VAL A 193 4.56 -10.79 18.65
C VAL A 193 6.01 -11.03 18.19
N VAL A 194 6.37 -10.63 16.98
CA VAL A 194 7.72 -10.86 16.42
C VAL A 194 8.39 -9.52 16.14
N ARG A 195 9.56 -9.29 16.73
CA ARG A 195 10.43 -8.15 16.39
C ARG A 195 11.13 -8.46 15.07
N ASP A 196 10.50 -8.05 13.97
CA ASP A 196 11.06 -8.08 12.62
C ASP A 196 11.01 -6.67 12.00
N GLU A 197 11.52 -6.53 10.78
CA GLU A 197 11.51 -5.26 10.03
C GLU A 197 10.09 -4.72 9.79
N THR A 198 9.07 -5.59 9.84
CA THR A 198 7.68 -5.17 9.69
C THR A 198 7.10 -4.55 10.97
N ASP A 199 7.55 -4.99 12.14
CA ASP A 199 7.21 -4.37 13.43
C ASP A 199 7.91 -3.00 13.59
N GLU A 200 9.15 -2.85 13.11
CA GLU A 200 9.85 -1.55 13.12
C GLU A 200 9.14 -0.52 12.22
N LEU A 201 8.74 -0.92 11.01
CA LEU A 201 7.92 -0.08 10.13
C LEU A 201 6.59 0.31 10.78
N ALA A 202 5.91 -0.65 11.42
CA ALA A 202 4.65 -0.39 12.11
C ALA A 202 4.81 0.64 13.23
N ARG A 203 5.87 0.52 14.05
CA ARG A 203 6.20 1.50 15.10
C ARG A 203 6.50 2.89 14.54
N ALA A 204 7.23 2.98 13.43
CA ALA A 204 7.53 4.25 12.79
C ALA A 204 6.26 4.97 12.30
N VAL A 205 5.30 4.22 11.73
CA VAL A 205 4.01 4.78 11.31
C VAL A 205 3.17 5.20 12.52
N ASP A 206 3.12 4.39 13.57
CA ASP A 206 2.41 4.74 14.80
C ASP A 206 3.00 6.02 15.44
N ALA A 207 4.33 6.13 15.53
CA ALA A 207 5.01 7.32 16.05
C ALA A 207 4.76 8.59 15.21
N LEU A 208 4.73 8.45 13.88
CA LEU A 208 4.38 9.56 12.99
C LEU A 208 2.93 10.02 13.21
N THR A 209 2.02 9.07 13.43
CA THR A 209 0.61 9.35 13.73
C THR A 209 0.47 10.12 15.05
N ASP A 210 1.19 9.69 16.09
CA ASP A 210 1.21 10.37 17.38
C ASP A 210 1.77 11.80 17.27
N ALA A 211 2.90 11.97 16.58
CA ALA A 211 3.51 13.29 16.37
C ALA A 211 2.59 14.24 15.58
N LEU A 212 1.84 13.74 14.60
CA LEU A 212 0.85 14.52 13.87
C LEU A 212 -0.31 14.96 14.78
N ASN A 213 -0.83 14.05 15.61
CA ASN A 213 -1.90 14.38 16.56
C ASN A 213 -1.43 15.44 17.56
N GLU A 214 -0.25 15.28 18.17
CA GLU A 214 0.32 16.27 19.08
C GLU A 214 0.46 17.65 18.43
N ARG A 215 0.90 17.70 17.16
CA ARG A 215 1.02 18.95 16.42
C ARG A 215 -0.33 19.61 16.18
N ILE A 216 -1.35 18.83 15.81
CA ILE A 216 -2.72 19.34 15.64
C ILE A 216 -3.26 19.86 16.98
N GLU A 217 -3.07 19.13 18.09
CA GLU A 217 -3.46 19.58 19.42
C GLU A 217 -2.74 20.86 19.85
N ALA A 218 -1.45 21.01 19.51
CA ALA A 218 -0.69 22.23 19.78
C ALA A 218 -1.23 23.43 19.00
N GLU A 219 -1.51 23.26 17.70
CA GLU A 219 -2.13 24.30 16.87
C GLU A 219 -3.51 24.73 17.39
N ARG A 220 -4.32 23.79 17.91
CA ARG A 220 -5.60 24.10 18.57
C ARG A 220 -5.40 24.95 19.82
N ARG A 221 -4.45 24.59 20.69
CA ARG A 221 -4.16 25.34 21.93
C ARG A 221 -3.74 26.76 21.60
N VAL A 222 -2.81 26.93 20.66
CA VAL A 222 -2.37 28.26 20.20
C VAL A 222 -3.54 29.08 19.67
N THR A 223 -4.42 28.49 18.86
CA THR A 223 -5.60 29.19 18.33
C THR A 223 -6.58 29.59 19.44
N ALA A 224 -6.76 28.74 20.45
CA ALA A 224 -7.59 29.04 21.61
C ALA A 224 -7.00 30.13 22.51
N ASP A 225 -5.67 30.14 22.69
CA ASP A 225 -4.97 31.14 23.47
C ASP A 225 -5.03 32.50 22.77
N ILE A 226 -4.78 32.55 21.45
CA ILE A 226 -4.95 33.77 20.64
C ILE A 226 -6.40 34.28 20.73
N ALA A 227 -7.39 33.38 20.73
CA ALA A 227 -8.79 33.76 20.91
C ALA A 227 -9.04 34.49 22.23
N HIS A 228 -8.46 33.97 23.31
CA HIS A 228 -8.61 34.54 24.64
C HIS A 228 -7.90 35.90 24.75
N GLU A 229 -6.64 35.96 24.29
CA GLU A 229 -5.80 37.16 24.29
C GLU A 229 -6.37 38.29 23.42
N LEU A 230 -7.08 37.98 22.32
CA LEU A 230 -7.74 39.00 21.51
C LEU A 230 -9.09 39.46 22.06
N ARG A 231 -9.81 38.59 22.79
CA ARG A 231 -11.12 38.95 23.37
C ARG A 231 -10.98 40.03 24.45
N THR A 232 -9.95 39.95 25.28
CA THR A 232 -9.70 40.90 26.37
C THR A 232 -9.53 42.35 25.90
N PRO A 233 -8.62 42.69 24.97
CA PRO A 233 -8.46 44.06 24.49
C PRO A 233 -9.67 44.55 23.70
N VAL A 234 -10.36 43.67 22.95
CA VAL A 234 -11.60 44.04 22.26
C VAL A 234 -12.72 44.38 23.25
N THR A 235 -12.84 43.62 24.33
CA THR A 235 -13.82 43.90 25.39
C THR A 235 -13.48 45.22 26.07
N GLY A 236 -12.20 45.47 26.38
CA GLY A 236 -11.74 46.75 26.92
C GLY A 236 -12.02 47.95 26.00
N LEU A 237 -11.82 47.79 24.69
CA LEU A 237 -12.17 48.82 23.71
C LEU A 237 -13.69 49.09 23.67
N LEU A 238 -14.51 48.05 23.78
CA LEU A 238 -15.96 48.19 23.84
C LEU A 238 -16.41 48.91 25.12
N THR A 239 -15.89 48.51 26.28
CA THR A 239 -16.16 49.19 27.55
C THR A 239 -15.72 50.65 27.52
N ALA A 240 -14.53 50.94 26.97
CA ALA A 240 -14.05 52.31 26.80
C ALA A 240 -14.95 53.12 25.86
N ALA A 241 -15.47 52.50 24.79
CA ALA A 241 -16.42 53.14 23.88
C ALA A 241 -17.78 53.42 24.54
N GLU A 242 -18.22 52.59 25.50
CA GLU A 242 -19.45 52.81 26.27
C GLU A 242 -19.34 53.97 27.27
N LEU A 243 -18.12 54.33 27.71
CA LEU A 243 -17.87 55.45 28.61
C LEU A 243 -17.75 56.80 27.90
N LEU A 244 -17.75 56.81 26.56
CA LEU A 244 -17.68 58.04 25.77
C LEU A 244 -19.00 58.83 25.86
N PRO A 245 -18.97 60.17 25.86
CA PRO A 245 -20.18 61.00 25.87
C PRO A 245 -21.03 60.72 24.61
N PRO A 246 -22.37 60.75 24.71
CA PRO A 246 -23.25 60.49 23.57
C PRO A 246 -22.99 61.51 22.46
N GLY A 247 -22.79 61.01 21.24
CA GLY A 247 -22.50 61.84 20.08
C GLY A 247 -22.15 60.99 18.86
N ARG A 248 -22.22 61.60 17.67
CA ARG A 248 -21.93 60.91 16.41
C ARG A 248 -20.54 60.25 16.35
N PRO A 249 -19.45 60.85 16.88
CA PRO A 249 -18.14 60.19 16.95
C PRO A 249 -18.14 58.94 17.84
N THR A 250 -18.88 58.97 18.95
CA THR A 250 -19.00 57.85 19.89
C THR A 250 -19.73 56.66 19.27
N GLU A 251 -20.82 56.90 18.55
CA GLU A 251 -21.52 55.87 17.77
C GLU A 251 -20.58 55.22 16.76
N LEU A 252 -19.79 56.01 16.03
CA LEU A 252 -18.81 55.49 15.06
C LEU A 252 -17.74 54.62 15.72
N VAL A 253 -17.22 55.02 16.89
CA VAL A 253 -16.23 54.24 17.64
C VAL A 253 -16.85 52.95 18.16
N ARG A 254 -18.07 53.00 18.70
CA ARG A 254 -18.80 51.81 19.18
C ARG A 254 -19.09 50.83 18.05
N ASP A 255 -19.57 51.31 16.91
CA ASP A 255 -19.82 50.49 15.72
C ASP A 255 -18.52 49.84 15.23
N ARG A 256 -17.39 50.57 15.27
CA ARG A 256 -16.10 50.03 14.83
C ARG A 256 -15.53 49.00 15.79
N ALA A 257 -15.65 49.22 17.10
CA ALA A 257 -15.24 48.25 18.13
C ALA A 257 -16.09 46.97 18.05
N GLN A 258 -17.40 47.11 17.84
CA GLN A 258 -18.32 46.00 17.62
C GLN A 258 -17.97 45.21 16.36
N ALA A 259 -17.68 45.90 15.25
CA ALA A 259 -17.24 45.26 14.01
C ALA A 259 -15.90 44.50 14.17
N MET A 260 -14.98 45.04 14.98
CA MET A 260 -13.71 44.39 15.29
C MET A 260 -13.92 43.12 16.11
N ARG A 261 -14.83 43.14 17.10
CA ARG A 261 -15.20 41.95 17.87
C ARG A 261 -15.70 40.83 16.97
N THR A 262 -16.67 41.16 16.11
CA THR A 262 -17.23 40.17 15.18
C THR A 262 -16.17 39.63 14.22
N LEU A 263 -15.27 40.47 13.70
CA LEU A 263 -14.18 39.99 12.85
C LEU A 263 -13.24 39.02 13.60
N VAL A 264 -12.85 39.36 14.83
CA VAL A 264 -11.98 38.49 15.63
C VAL A 264 -12.67 37.14 15.87
N GLU A 265 -13.93 37.16 16.29
CA GLU A 265 -14.73 35.95 16.50
C GLU A 265 -14.85 35.11 15.22
N ASP A 266 -15.13 35.73 14.08
CA ASP A 266 -15.24 35.06 12.78
C ASP A 266 -13.90 34.46 12.32
N VAL A 267 -12.77 35.15 12.52
CA VAL A 267 -11.44 34.61 12.18
C VAL A 267 -11.10 33.40 13.03
N LEU A 268 -11.37 33.47 14.32
CA LEU A 268 -11.13 32.37 15.26
C LEU A 268 -12.04 31.18 14.96
N GLU A 269 -13.28 31.42 14.55
CA GLU A 269 -14.19 30.37 14.12
C GLU A 269 -13.67 29.67 12.86
N VAL A 270 -13.23 30.42 11.84
CA VAL A 270 -12.63 29.82 10.64
C VAL A 270 -11.39 28.99 11.00
N ALA A 271 -10.51 29.50 11.87
CA ALA A 271 -9.33 28.78 12.31
C ALA A 271 -9.68 27.46 13.04
N ARG A 272 -10.75 27.45 13.85
CA ARG A 272 -11.25 26.23 14.51
C ARG A 272 -11.80 25.23 13.49
N LEU A 273 -12.56 25.70 12.50
CA LEU A 273 -13.13 24.85 11.44
C LEU A 273 -12.05 24.20 10.56
N ASP A 274 -10.92 24.87 10.34
CA ASP A 274 -9.80 24.30 9.57
C ASP A 274 -9.06 23.18 10.28
N SER A 275 -9.02 23.24 11.62
CA SER A 275 -8.29 22.25 12.41
C SER A 275 -8.88 20.82 12.31
N ALA A 276 -9.97 20.61 11.55
CA ALA A 276 -10.61 19.32 11.25
C ALA A 276 -11.01 18.50 12.49
N SER A 277 -11.19 19.18 13.62
CA SER A 277 -11.23 18.56 14.94
C SER A 277 -12.49 18.84 15.74
N GLU A 278 -13.36 19.68 15.21
CA GLU A 278 -14.65 19.93 15.82
C GLU A 278 -15.62 18.80 15.46
N ARG A 279 -16.12 18.12 16.49
CA ARG A 279 -17.19 17.12 16.35
C ARG A 279 -18.56 17.82 16.43
N ALA A 280 -19.52 17.32 15.67
CA ALA A 280 -20.91 17.76 15.75
C ALA A 280 -21.61 17.04 16.91
N GLU A 281 -22.31 17.79 17.76
CA GLU A 281 -23.17 17.22 18.81
C GLU A 281 -24.57 17.00 18.22
N LEU A 282 -24.80 15.80 17.68
CA LEU A 282 -26.03 15.49 16.95
C LEU A 282 -27.23 15.36 17.89
N GLN A 283 -28.33 16.02 17.52
CA GLN A 283 -29.62 15.95 18.17
C GLN A 283 -30.71 15.75 17.10
N GLU A 284 -31.73 14.97 17.42
CA GLU A 284 -32.91 14.84 16.56
C GLU A 284 -33.82 16.06 16.74
N LEU A 285 -34.15 16.72 15.62
CA LEU A 285 -35.05 17.87 15.61
C LEU A 285 -35.92 17.89 14.35
N GLN A 286 -37.07 18.54 14.44
CA GLN A 286 -37.90 18.88 13.27
C GLN A 286 -37.31 20.11 12.57
N LEU A 287 -36.88 19.93 11.32
CA LEU A 287 -36.10 20.94 10.61
C LEU A 287 -36.91 22.20 10.32
N GLY A 288 -38.14 22.06 9.84
CA GLY A 288 -39.02 23.18 9.52
C GLY A 288 -39.32 24.01 10.76
N GLU A 289 -39.76 23.36 11.85
CA GLU A 289 -40.02 24.04 13.12
C GLU A 289 -38.77 24.78 13.65
N PHE A 290 -37.61 24.13 13.64
CA PHE A 290 -36.35 24.74 14.08
C PHE A 290 -35.98 25.96 13.24
N VAL A 291 -36.00 25.84 11.91
CA VAL A 291 -35.68 26.93 10.99
C VAL A 291 -36.68 28.08 11.17
N SER A 292 -37.98 27.81 11.23
CA SER A 292 -39.02 28.83 11.44
C SER A 292 -38.82 29.60 12.74
N ARG A 293 -38.51 28.90 13.84
CA ARG A 293 -38.25 29.54 15.14
C ARG A 293 -37.01 30.42 15.09
N ARG A 294 -35.92 29.94 14.48
CA ARG A 294 -34.64 30.66 14.43
C ARG A 294 -34.67 31.87 13.50
N VAL A 295 -35.26 31.73 12.31
CA VAL A 295 -35.44 32.85 11.38
C VAL A 295 -36.26 33.95 12.05
N ARG A 296 -37.36 33.63 12.75
CA ARG A 296 -38.19 34.61 13.44
C ARG A 296 -37.45 35.41 14.53
N VAL A 297 -36.47 34.78 15.19
CA VAL A 297 -35.62 35.45 16.19
C VAL A 297 -34.60 36.37 15.53
N LEU A 298 -34.06 35.98 14.38
CA LEU A 298 -33.06 36.75 13.63
C LEU A 298 -33.70 37.93 12.89
N ASP A 299 -34.80 37.69 12.19
CA ASP A 299 -35.56 38.67 11.46
C ASP A 299 -37.03 38.19 11.29
N PRO A 300 -37.99 38.79 12.02
CA PRO A 300 -39.38 38.37 11.98
C PRO A 300 -40.09 38.68 10.64
N GLU A 301 -39.53 39.56 9.81
CA GLU A 301 -40.11 39.96 8.52
C GLU A 301 -39.81 38.94 7.40
N ILE A 302 -38.88 38.00 7.64
CA ILE A 302 -38.50 36.99 6.64
C ILE A 302 -39.53 35.85 6.65
N PRO A 303 -40.33 35.66 5.57
CA PRO A 303 -41.27 34.56 5.48
C PRO A 303 -40.53 33.21 5.39
N VAL A 304 -40.95 32.26 6.23
CA VAL A 304 -40.49 30.87 6.19
C VAL A 304 -41.61 29.97 5.67
N ARG A 305 -41.38 29.30 4.55
CA ARG A 305 -42.30 28.33 3.95
C ARG A 305 -41.80 26.91 4.20
N VAL A 306 -42.53 26.15 5.02
CA VAL A 306 -42.28 24.71 5.20
C VAL A 306 -43.16 23.94 4.23
N VAL A 307 -42.56 23.40 3.16
CA VAL A 307 -43.25 22.61 2.12
C VAL A 307 -43.44 21.18 2.59
N HIS A 308 -42.41 20.61 3.22
CA HIS A 308 -42.46 19.27 3.81
C HIS A 308 -41.57 19.25 5.05
N GLU A 309 -42.14 18.82 6.18
CA GLU A 309 -41.43 18.70 7.45
C GLU A 309 -40.63 17.38 7.50
N SER A 310 -39.46 17.39 8.14
CA SER A 310 -38.62 16.21 8.31
C SER A 310 -37.87 16.26 9.63
N TRP A 311 -37.77 15.11 10.27
CA TRP A 311 -36.81 14.89 11.34
C TRP A 311 -35.40 14.75 10.75
N VAL A 312 -34.43 15.39 11.38
CA VAL A 312 -33.01 15.33 11.01
C VAL A 312 -32.15 15.18 12.27
N SER A 313 -31.07 14.41 12.17
CA SER A 313 -30.04 14.33 13.21
C SER A 313 -28.91 15.30 12.87
N THR A 314 -28.84 16.42 13.58
CA THR A 314 -27.87 17.50 13.30
C THR A 314 -27.47 18.23 14.57
N ASP A 315 -26.40 19.01 14.53
CA ASP A 315 -26.03 19.93 15.62
C ASP A 315 -26.84 21.24 15.48
N PRO A 316 -27.75 21.56 16.43
CA PRO A 316 -28.60 22.75 16.35
C PRO A 316 -27.79 24.05 16.32
N ARG A 317 -26.68 24.11 17.07
CA ARG A 317 -25.87 25.33 17.21
C ARG A 317 -25.19 25.68 15.89
N ARG A 318 -24.68 24.66 15.19
CA ARG A 318 -24.04 24.83 13.87
C ARG A 318 -25.05 25.20 12.81
N LEU A 319 -26.23 24.55 12.81
CA LEU A 319 -27.30 24.89 11.89
C LEU A 319 -27.76 26.34 12.07
N GLU A 320 -27.94 26.79 13.31
CA GLU A 320 -28.25 28.20 13.63
C GLU A 320 -27.18 29.16 13.09
N ARG A 321 -25.90 28.80 13.23
CA ARG A 321 -24.78 29.59 12.71
C ARG A 321 -24.76 29.66 11.18
N ILE A 322 -25.07 28.56 10.49
CA ILE A 322 -25.21 28.54 9.02
C ILE A 322 -26.34 29.48 8.62
N LEU A 323 -27.53 29.35 9.22
CA LEU A 323 -28.69 30.19 8.93
C LEU A 323 -28.37 31.67 9.16
N GLY A 324 -27.80 32.02 10.30
CA GLY A 324 -27.43 33.40 10.63
C GLY A 324 -26.46 34.02 9.61
N ASN A 325 -25.48 33.25 9.14
CA ASN A 325 -24.55 33.72 8.12
C ASN A 325 -25.20 33.88 6.73
N LEU A 326 -26.08 32.96 6.34
CA LEU A 326 -26.79 33.04 5.06
C LEU A 326 -27.78 34.21 5.04
N LEU A 327 -28.57 34.39 6.10
CA LEU A 327 -29.53 35.48 6.24
C LEU A 327 -28.83 36.83 6.38
N GLY A 328 -27.76 36.89 7.18
CA GLY A 328 -26.93 38.09 7.29
C GLY A 328 -26.30 38.49 5.95
N ASN A 329 -25.91 37.52 5.11
CA ASN A 329 -25.44 37.81 3.76
C ASN A 329 -26.55 38.33 2.85
N ALA A 330 -27.74 37.70 2.88
CA ALA A 330 -28.91 38.14 2.12
C ALA A 330 -29.34 39.56 2.49
N ALA A 331 -29.32 39.91 3.78
CA ALA A 331 -29.67 41.25 4.27
C ALA A 331 -28.64 42.33 3.89
N LYS A 332 -27.34 41.97 3.84
CA LYS A 332 -26.26 42.92 3.54
C LYS A 332 -26.01 43.14 2.05
N HIS A 333 -26.09 42.08 1.25
CA HIS A 333 -25.68 42.09 -0.16
C HIS A 333 -26.82 41.76 -1.13
N GLY A 334 -27.92 41.18 -0.64
CA GLY A 334 -29.11 40.90 -1.43
C GLY A 334 -30.06 42.11 -1.51
N ALA A 335 -31.26 41.84 -2.03
CA ALA A 335 -32.40 42.73 -1.96
C ALA A 335 -33.64 41.95 -1.54
N GLY A 336 -34.57 42.61 -0.86
CA GLY A 336 -35.82 42.00 -0.42
C GLY A 336 -36.78 41.68 -1.57
N PRO A 337 -37.74 40.77 -1.36
CA PRO A 337 -37.92 39.98 -0.14
C PRO A 337 -36.89 38.84 -0.04
N VAL A 338 -36.39 38.57 1.18
CA VAL A 338 -35.62 37.37 1.48
C VAL A 338 -36.60 36.26 1.84
N GLU A 339 -36.44 35.08 1.24
CA GLU A 339 -37.35 33.96 1.42
C GLU A 339 -36.59 32.73 1.92
N VAL A 340 -37.13 32.07 2.94
CA VAL A 340 -36.60 30.79 3.43
C VAL A 340 -37.60 29.69 3.13
N THR A 341 -37.16 28.63 2.46
CA THR A 341 -37.99 27.45 2.17
C THR A 341 -37.35 26.21 2.76
N VAL A 342 -38.14 25.41 3.47
CA VAL A 342 -37.75 24.09 3.98
C VAL A 342 -38.55 23.02 3.25
N GLU A 343 -37.85 22.06 2.65
CA GLU A 343 -38.44 20.95 1.92
C GLU A 343 -37.71 19.65 2.29
N GLY A 344 -38.30 18.88 3.21
CA GLY A 344 -37.67 17.69 3.77
C GLY A 344 -36.40 18.05 4.51
N ARG A 345 -35.24 17.60 3.99
CA ARG A 345 -33.90 17.86 4.58
C ARG A 345 -33.17 19.02 3.91
N VAL A 346 -33.87 19.80 3.09
CA VAL A 346 -33.29 20.87 2.28
C VAL A 346 -33.77 22.22 2.80
N VAL A 347 -32.84 23.11 3.10
CA VAL A 347 -33.11 24.51 3.42
C VAL A 347 -32.62 25.38 2.28
N ARG A 348 -33.49 26.25 1.77
CA ARG A 348 -33.16 27.23 0.71
C ARG A 348 -33.33 28.63 1.26
N VAL A 349 -32.30 29.46 1.09
CA VAL A 349 -32.36 30.90 1.36
C VAL A 349 -32.21 31.61 0.02
N ARG A 350 -33.21 32.41 -0.34
CA ARG A 350 -33.25 33.18 -1.60
C ARG A 350 -33.37 34.66 -1.29
N ASP A 351 -32.56 35.47 -1.97
CA ASP A 351 -32.75 36.92 -2.08
C ASP A 351 -33.07 37.31 -3.53
N HIS A 352 -33.39 38.59 -3.72
CA HIS A 352 -33.70 39.20 -5.01
C HIS A 352 -32.71 40.31 -5.37
N GLY A 353 -31.48 40.23 -4.84
CA GLY A 353 -30.41 41.18 -5.14
C GLY A 353 -29.66 40.85 -6.43
N PRO A 354 -28.43 41.36 -6.62
CA PRO A 354 -27.62 41.12 -7.81
C PRO A 354 -27.06 39.69 -7.93
N GLY A 355 -27.36 38.80 -6.97
CA GLY A 355 -26.83 37.45 -6.95
C GLY A 355 -25.36 37.36 -6.52
N PHE A 356 -24.83 36.14 -6.52
CA PHE A 356 -23.43 35.86 -6.21
C PHE A 356 -22.50 36.21 -7.38
N PRO A 357 -21.30 36.75 -7.11
CA PRO A 357 -20.26 36.93 -8.13
C PRO A 357 -19.85 35.60 -8.77
N GLU A 358 -19.55 35.59 -10.07
CA GLU A 358 -19.16 34.37 -10.79
C GLU A 358 -17.95 33.65 -10.16
N ALA A 359 -16.99 34.39 -9.61
CA ALA A 359 -15.84 33.80 -8.94
C ALA A 359 -16.26 32.95 -7.72
N LEU A 360 -17.26 33.40 -6.96
CA LEU A 360 -17.81 32.63 -5.83
C LEU A 360 -18.53 31.36 -6.31
N LEU A 361 -19.24 31.44 -7.43
CA LEU A 361 -19.93 30.28 -8.00
C LEU A 361 -18.96 29.23 -8.56
N ARG A 362 -17.84 29.66 -9.14
CA ARG A 362 -16.82 28.75 -9.71
C ARG A 362 -15.89 28.16 -8.64
N GLU A 363 -15.39 28.99 -7.74
CA GLU A 363 -14.35 28.60 -6.77
C GLU A 363 -14.90 28.27 -5.39
N GLY A 364 -16.15 28.65 -5.11
CA GLY A 364 -16.71 28.61 -3.77
C GLY A 364 -16.32 29.83 -2.91
N PRO A 365 -16.85 29.92 -1.67
CA PRO A 365 -16.50 30.98 -0.74
C PRO A 365 -15.07 30.84 -0.24
N SER A 366 -14.36 31.96 -0.15
CA SER A 366 -12.97 32.05 0.30
C SER A 366 -12.79 33.21 1.28
N ARG A 367 -11.81 33.10 2.18
CA ARG A 367 -11.51 34.11 3.20
C ARG A 367 -11.26 35.48 2.58
N PHE A 368 -11.75 36.53 3.24
CA PHE A 368 -11.49 37.94 2.91
C PHE A 368 -11.86 38.37 1.48
N ARG A 369 -12.64 37.55 0.76
CA ARG A 369 -13.10 37.87 -0.59
C ARG A 369 -14.51 38.46 -0.52
N THR A 370 -14.59 39.78 -0.65
CA THR A 370 -15.85 40.50 -0.87
C THR A 370 -16.05 40.72 -2.37
N GLY A 371 -17.24 40.37 -2.88
CA GLY A 371 -17.62 40.68 -4.26
C GLY A 371 -17.71 42.18 -4.46
N SER A 372 -16.90 42.73 -5.36
CA SER A 372 -16.93 44.10 -5.92
C SER A 372 -17.23 45.28 -4.98
N SER A 373 -16.21 46.13 -4.80
CA SER A 373 -16.30 47.57 -4.50
C SER A 373 -17.14 48.01 -3.31
N ASP A 374 -17.22 47.23 -2.24
CA ASP A 374 -17.87 47.68 -1.01
C ASP A 374 -16.96 48.65 -0.24
N ARG A 375 -16.92 49.92 -0.70
CA ARG A 375 -16.23 51.04 -0.03
C ARG A 375 -16.78 51.32 1.38
N SER A 376 -17.86 50.64 1.79
CA SER A 376 -18.53 50.83 3.08
C SER A 376 -17.93 49.99 4.23
N GLY A 377 -17.05 49.03 3.95
CA GLY A 377 -16.30 48.29 4.99
C GLY A 377 -17.14 47.45 5.96
N ARG A 378 -18.37 47.04 5.58
CA ARG A 378 -19.34 46.37 6.46
C ARG A 378 -19.34 44.83 6.41
N GLY A 379 -18.52 44.21 5.55
CA GLY A 379 -18.39 42.76 5.46
C GLY A 379 -16.95 42.33 5.17
N HIS A 380 -16.46 41.32 5.89
CA HIS A 380 -15.08 40.83 5.77
C HIS A 380 -14.97 39.54 4.92
N GLY A 381 -16.04 39.14 4.23
CA GLY A 381 -16.06 37.93 3.38
C GLY A 381 -15.97 36.59 4.15
N LEU A 382 -16.08 36.61 5.48
CA LEU A 382 -15.93 35.41 6.32
C LEU A 382 -17.24 34.62 6.48
N GLY A 383 -18.40 35.27 6.45
CA GLY A 383 -19.70 34.63 6.77
C GLY A 383 -20.04 33.41 5.90
N LEU A 384 -19.89 33.50 4.57
CA LEU A 384 -20.12 32.36 3.68
C LEU A 384 -19.05 31.27 3.83
N THR A 385 -17.82 31.65 4.18
CA THR A 385 -16.73 30.71 4.49
C THR A 385 -17.04 29.91 5.76
N ILE A 386 -17.54 30.59 6.80
CA ILE A 386 -18.00 29.97 8.04
C ILE A 386 -19.18 29.04 7.77
N ALA A 387 -20.20 29.49 7.02
CA ALA A 387 -21.35 28.66 6.67
C ALA A 387 -20.92 27.38 5.91
N ALA A 388 -19.99 27.48 4.96
CA ALA A 388 -19.46 26.34 4.24
C ALA A 388 -18.62 25.39 5.14
N GLY A 389 -17.82 25.94 6.05
CA GLY A 389 -17.06 25.15 7.02
C GLY A 389 -17.96 24.42 8.01
N GLN A 390 -18.98 25.09 8.56
CA GLN A 390 -19.98 24.48 9.44
C GLN A 390 -20.78 23.38 8.73
N ALA A 391 -21.19 23.61 7.47
CA ALA A 391 -21.86 22.60 6.67
C ALA A 391 -20.97 21.35 6.48
N ARG A 392 -19.67 21.54 6.24
CA ARG A 392 -18.71 20.43 6.11
C ARG A 392 -18.60 19.60 7.40
N VAL A 393 -18.58 20.25 8.57
CA VAL A 393 -18.55 19.56 9.88
C VAL A 393 -19.84 18.75 10.11
N LEU A 394 -20.99 19.26 9.67
CA LEU A 394 -22.26 18.54 9.71
C LEU A 394 -22.38 17.40 8.69
N GLY A 395 -21.42 17.27 7.76
CA GLY A 395 -21.57 16.40 6.60
C GLY A 395 -22.67 16.88 5.63
N ALA A 396 -23.10 18.13 5.75
CA ALA A 396 -24.11 18.76 4.92
C ALA A 396 -23.49 19.34 3.64
N ARG A 397 -24.26 19.34 2.55
CA ARG A 397 -23.87 19.99 1.30
C ARG A 397 -24.42 21.40 1.29
N LEU A 398 -23.58 22.40 1.02
CA LEU A 398 -24.00 23.79 0.81
C LEU A 398 -23.60 24.20 -0.61
N THR A 399 -24.54 24.72 -1.40
CA THR A 399 -24.26 25.25 -2.75
C THR A 399 -24.85 26.63 -2.93
N PHE A 400 -24.24 27.39 -3.83
CA PHE A 400 -24.65 28.74 -4.21
C PHE A 400 -24.98 28.75 -5.70
N ARG A 401 -26.04 29.46 -6.07
CA ARG A 401 -26.44 29.70 -7.46
C ARG A 401 -27.18 31.03 -7.57
N ASN A 402 -27.23 31.59 -8.78
CA ASN A 402 -28.06 32.75 -9.07
C ASN A 402 -29.37 32.29 -9.70
N ALA A 403 -30.46 33.01 -9.43
CA ALA A 403 -31.71 32.81 -10.13
C ALA A 403 -31.57 33.29 -11.59
N GLY A 404 -32.33 32.69 -12.52
CA GLY A 404 -32.41 33.21 -13.89
C GLY A 404 -32.96 34.65 -13.89
N PRO A 405 -32.67 35.45 -14.93
CA PRO A 405 -33.18 36.82 -15.03
C PRO A 405 -34.72 36.80 -14.93
N LEU A 406 -35.28 37.64 -14.05
CA LEU A 406 -36.74 37.84 -14.03
C LEU A 406 -37.12 38.46 -15.37
N GLY A 407 -38.10 37.87 -16.05
CA GLY A 407 -38.57 38.35 -17.34
C GLY A 407 -39.16 39.76 -17.24
N ALA A 408 -38.37 40.77 -17.61
CA ALA A 408 -38.75 41.98 -18.32
C ALA A 408 -37.47 42.75 -18.65
N ALA A 409 -37.30 43.12 -19.92
CA ALA A 409 -36.25 44.04 -20.34
C ALA A 409 -36.37 45.37 -19.56
N ASP A 410 -35.23 46.00 -19.29
CA ASP A 410 -35.06 47.37 -18.78
C ASP A 410 -34.73 47.60 -17.29
N SER A 411 -34.23 46.60 -16.58
CA SER A 411 -33.31 46.87 -15.46
C SER A 411 -32.32 45.73 -15.31
N GLY A 412 -31.02 46.03 -15.25
CA GLY A 412 -29.90 45.07 -15.22
C GLY A 412 -29.80 44.22 -13.95
N GLY A 413 -30.91 43.66 -13.47
CA GLY A 413 -30.99 42.76 -12.34
C GLY A 413 -30.70 41.32 -12.75
N THR A 414 -29.50 40.86 -12.42
CA THR A 414 -29.18 39.44 -12.28
C THR A 414 -30.17 38.82 -11.29
N GLY A 415 -30.85 37.74 -11.67
CA GLY A 415 -31.78 37.06 -10.77
C GLY A 415 -31.06 36.66 -9.47
N GLY A 416 -31.68 36.99 -8.33
CA GLY A 416 -31.00 37.03 -7.03
C GLY A 416 -30.33 35.75 -6.53
N ALA A 417 -29.70 35.84 -5.37
CA ALA A 417 -28.83 34.79 -4.86
C ALA A 417 -29.65 33.68 -4.19
N ILE A 418 -29.29 32.42 -4.46
CA ILE A 418 -29.92 31.25 -3.85
C ILE A 418 -28.83 30.38 -3.21
N ALA A 419 -28.86 30.26 -1.89
CA ALA A 419 -28.08 29.29 -1.14
C ALA A 419 -28.96 28.10 -0.78
N VAL A 420 -28.44 26.89 -1.02
CA VAL A 420 -29.17 25.64 -0.72
C VAL A 420 -28.30 24.75 0.15
N LEU A 421 -28.84 24.37 1.31
CA LEU A 421 -28.25 23.47 2.28
C LEU A 421 -29.00 22.13 2.25
N TRP A 422 -28.30 21.03 2.02
CA TRP A 422 -28.83 19.67 2.14
C TRP A 422 -28.21 19.00 3.35
N LEU A 423 -29.05 18.62 4.32
CA LEU A 423 -28.63 17.84 5.48
C LEU A 423 -28.58 16.35 5.12
N PRO A 424 -27.61 15.59 5.67
CA PRO A 424 -27.47 14.18 5.37
C PRO A 424 -28.61 13.33 5.96
N GLU A 425 -28.88 12.19 5.34
CA GLU A 425 -29.91 11.23 5.80
C GLU A 425 -29.50 10.46 7.04
N HIS A 426 -28.19 10.21 7.17
CA HIS A 426 -27.57 9.52 8.28
C HIS A 426 -26.47 10.43 8.83
N ALA A 427 -26.24 10.38 10.15
CA ALA A 427 -25.12 11.06 10.80
C ALA A 427 -23.82 10.82 10.00
N PRO A 428 -22.94 11.83 9.84
CA PRO A 428 -21.65 11.61 9.19
C PRO A 428 -20.93 10.48 9.93
N THR A 429 -20.79 9.33 9.27
CA THR A 429 -19.90 8.27 9.75
C THR A 429 -18.50 8.86 9.81
N ASN A 430 -17.69 8.49 10.82
CA ASN A 430 -16.30 8.94 11.08
C ASN A 430 -15.30 8.81 9.89
N THR A 431 -15.78 8.44 8.71
CA THR A 431 -15.05 8.32 7.44
C THR A 431 -15.49 9.47 6.53
N GLY A 432 -14.63 10.47 6.36
CA GLY A 432 -14.83 11.62 5.47
C GLY A 432 -14.84 11.28 3.97
N SER A 433 -15.42 10.15 3.58
CA SER A 433 -15.53 9.70 2.19
C SER A 433 -16.90 10.07 1.64
N PHE A 434 -16.94 11.10 0.80
CA PHE A 434 -18.07 11.33 -0.10
C PHE A 434 -17.84 10.63 -1.44
N PRO A 435 -18.85 9.94 -2.00
CA PRO A 435 -18.84 9.56 -3.41
C PRO A 435 -18.99 10.83 -4.27
N VAL A 436 -17.98 11.13 -5.07
CA VAL A 436 -18.11 12.08 -6.19
C VAL A 436 -18.98 11.41 -7.25
N LEU A 437 -20.30 11.59 -7.15
CA LEU A 437 -21.20 11.29 -8.26
C LEU A 437 -20.96 12.36 -9.32
N ARG A 438 -20.27 11.97 -10.41
CA ARG A 438 -20.14 12.79 -11.62
C ARG A 438 -21.53 13.19 -12.10
N GLN A 439 -21.71 14.48 -12.40
CA GLN A 439 -22.86 14.95 -13.15
C GLN A 439 -22.97 14.11 -14.42
N THR A 440 -24.05 13.32 -14.54
CA THR A 440 -24.47 12.78 -15.82
C THR A 440 -24.92 13.95 -16.67
N GLY A 441 -24.11 14.27 -17.68
CA GLY A 441 -24.50 15.20 -18.74
C GLY A 441 -25.77 14.70 -19.40
N THR A 442 -26.79 15.55 -19.40
CA THR A 442 -27.95 15.44 -20.28
C THR A 442 -27.46 15.55 -21.72
N GLY A 443 -27.57 14.44 -22.47
CA GLY A 443 -27.71 14.45 -23.92
C GLY A 443 -29.18 14.49 -24.29
#